data_AF-A0A2I0AMY4-F1
#
_entry.id   AF-A0A2I0AMY4-F1
#
_cell.length_a   1.000
_cell.length_b   1.000
_cell.length_c   1.000
_cell.angle_alpha   90.00
_cell.angle_beta   90.00
_cell.angle_gamma   90.00
#
_symmetry.space_group_name_H-M   'P 1'
#
loop_
_entity.id
_entity.type
_entity.pdbx_description
1 polymer ?
#
loop_
_entity_poly.entity_id
_entity_poly.type
_entity_poly.pdbx_seq_one_letter_code
_entity_poly.pdbx_strand_id
1 'polypeptide(L)'
;MVQLQYLTLRSCGFTGQIPEYIGSLLNLKRLDLSYNLLSGSFPSNFYNLLHTNFIFLTSNGLSGSVPDWMFSGKNNIDLSYNNFTLVGQAQTCQQENVNLLGSSYRYNNQSASVPCLESIPCSGKRWSLYINCGGDTVTSDDNHIYEQDSDVSNGVASFRVGTNWAVSSTGSFMDSRDINNFIATATQTLSMQDSQLYKNARISPLSFLFWALFDEWELQC
;
A
#
# COMPACT_ATOMS: atom_id res chain seq x y z
N MET A 1 -6.68 11.49 -32.83
CA MET A 1 -6.77 10.10 -32.34
C MET A 1 -6.90 10.13 -30.84
N VAL A 2 -7.78 9.31 -30.26
CA VAL A 2 -7.91 9.20 -28.81
C VAL A 2 -6.80 8.29 -28.30
N GLN A 3 -5.94 8.81 -27.41
CA GLN A 3 -4.89 8.04 -26.75
C GLN A 3 -5.38 7.65 -25.36
N LEU A 4 -5.20 6.38 -25.00
CA LEU A 4 -5.63 5.87 -23.70
C LEU A 4 -4.81 6.50 -22.57
N GLN A 5 -5.49 7.11 -21.59
CA GLN A 5 -4.86 7.74 -20.43
C GLN A 5 -5.05 6.94 -19.14
N TYR A 6 -6.14 6.17 -19.05
CA TYR A 6 -6.52 5.42 -17.86
C TYR A 6 -6.88 4.01 -18.27
N LEU A 7 -6.15 3.02 -17.75
CA LEU A 7 -6.45 1.61 -17.91
C LEU A 7 -6.62 0.98 -16.54
N THR A 8 -7.87 0.64 -16.20
CA THR A 8 -8.22 -0.03 -14.94
C THR A 8 -8.87 -1.36 -15.26
N LEU A 9 -8.19 -2.45 -14.92
CA LEU A 9 -8.56 -3.84 -15.18
C LEU A 9 -8.41 -4.67 -13.90
N ARG A 10 -8.93 -4.14 -12.80
CA ARG A 10 -8.78 -4.71 -11.46
C ARG A 10 -9.75 -5.87 -11.25
N SER A 11 -9.30 -6.92 -10.54
CA SER A 11 -10.17 -8.03 -10.13
C SER A 11 -10.92 -8.70 -11.29
N CYS A 12 -10.28 -8.75 -12.47
CA CYS A 12 -10.86 -9.36 -13.67
C CYS A 12 -10.46 -10.83 -13.85
N GLY A 13 -9.59 -11.37 -12.98
CA GLY A 13 -9.10 -12.74 -13.07
C GLY A 13 -8.14 -12.97 -14.25
N PHE A 14 -7.48 -11.92 -14.76
CA PHE A 14 -6.50 -12.07 -15.84
C PHE A 14 -5.31 -12.91 -15.39
N THR A 15 -4.85 -13.81 -16.27
CA THR A 15 -3.72 -14.72 -16.05
C THR A 15 -2.61 -14.47 -17.06
N GLY A 16 -1.45 -15.09 -16.85
CA GLY A 16 -0.31 -14.98 -17.76
C GLY A 16 0.47 -13.68 -17.58
N GLN A 17 1.33 -13.35 -18.54
CA GLN A 17 2.25 -12.22 -18.44
C GLN A 17 1.60 -10.89 -18.82
N ILE A 18 2.14 -9.78 -18.28
CA ILE A 18 1.81 -8.43 -18.77
C ILE A 18 2.32 -8.32 -20.22
N PRO A 19 1.43 -8.11 -21.21
CA PRO A 19 1.85 -8.06 -22.60
C PRO A 19 2.68 -6.81 -22.93
N GLU A 20 3.62 -6.94 -23.87
CA GLU A 20 4.51 -5.82 -24.26
C GLU A 20 3.73 -4.58 -24.74
N TYR A 21 2.57 -4.74 -25.37
CA TYR A 21 1.80 -3.59 -25.87
C TYR A 21 1.35 -2.63 -24.76
N ILE A 22 1.29 -3.06 -23.49
CA ILE A 22 1.02 -2.16 -22.36
C ILE A 22 2.13 -1.10 -22.23
N GLY A 23 3.39 -1.48 -22.45
CA GLY A 23 4.53 -0.56 -22.49
C GLY A 23 4.54 0.37 -23.72
N SER A 24 3.64 0.18 -24.69
CA SER A 24 3.48 1.08 -25.84
C SER A 24 2.45 2.18 -25.60
N LEU A 25 1.76 2.18 -24.45
CA LEU A 25 0.76 3.19 -24.10
C LEU A 25 1.41 4.45 -23.52
N LEU A 26 2.13 5.21 -24.35
CA LEU A 26 2.99 6.33 -23.92
C LEU A 26 2.26 7.51 -23.23
N ASN A 27 0.93 7.58 -23.32
CA ASN A 27 0.13 8.66 -22.72
C ASN A 27 -0.62 8.22 -21.46
N LEU A 28 -0.31 7.02 -20.96
CA LEU A 28 -0.97 6.48 -19.80
C LEU A 28 -0.59 7.29 -18.54
N LYS A 29 -1.61 7.75 -17.83
CA LYS A 29 -1.51 8.42 -16.53
C LYS A 29 -1.78 7.45 -15.38
N ARG A 30 -2.56 6.40 -15.63
CA ARG A 30 -2.88 5.36 -14.65
C ARG A 30 -2.94 3.98 -15.30
N LEU A 31 -2.15 3.06 -14.77
CA LEU A 31 -2.26 1.63 -14.96
C LEU A 31 -2.72 0.99 -13.66
N ASP A 32 -3.82 0.27 -13.68
CA ASP A 32 -4.28 -0.51 -12.54
C ASP A 32 -4.66 -1.91 -13.01
N LEU A 33 -3.79 -2.87 -12.68
CA LEU A 33 -3.97 -4.31 -12.94
C LEU A 33 -4.03 -5.08 -11.61
N SER A 34 -4.35 -4.41 -10.50
CA SER A 34 -4.34 -5.02 -9.17
C SER A 34 -5.36 -6.15 -9.04
N TYR A 35 -5.10 -7.09 -8.15
CA TYR A 35 -5.99 -8.21 -7.82
C TYR A 35 -6.32 -9.11 -9.02
N ASN A 36 -5.32 -9.41 -9.84
CA ASN A 36 -5.44 -10.42 -10.90
C ASN A 36 -4.54 -11.63 -10.57
N LEU A 37 -4.40 -12.54 -11.52
CA LEU A 37 -3.56 -13.74 -11.45
C LEU A 37 -2.39 -13.61 -12.44
N LEU A 38 -1.92 -12.40 -12.71
CA LEU A 38 -0.82 -12.14 -13.64
C LEU A 38 0.49 -12.70 -13.08
N SER A 39 1.40 -13.10 -13.94
CA SER A 39 2.67 -13.72 -13.56
C SER A 39 3.84 -13.32 -14.45
N GLY A 40 5.05 -13.72 -14.07
CA GLY A 40 6.27 -13.42 -14.82
C GLY A 40 6.80 -12.00 -14.60
N SER A 41 7.87 -11.66 -15.32
CA SER A 41 8.56 -10.38 -15.19
C SER A 41 7.94 -9.27 -16.03
N PHE A 42 8.32 -8.02 -15.73
CA PHE A 42 7.98 -6.89 -16.58
C PHE A 42 8.52 -7.09 -18.01
N PRO A 43 7.74 -6.69 -19.04
CA PRO A 43 8.23 -6.69 -20.41
C PRO A 43 9.37 -5.69 -20.59
N SER A 44 10.22 -5.91 -21.60
CA SER A 44 11.42 -5.10 -21.84
C SER A 44 11.13 -3.61 -22.06
N ASN A 45 9.95 -3.28 -22.59
CA ASN A 45 9.52 -1.92 -22.89
C ASN A 45 8.70 -1.26 -21.77
N PHE A 46 8.58 -1.89 -20.60
CA PHE A 46 7.80 -1.33 -19.48
C PHE A 46 8.39 -0.01 -18.96
N TYR A 47 9.68 0.26 -19.19
CA TYR A 47 10.33 1.55 -18.88
C TYR A 47 9.68 2.75 -19.57
N ASN A 48 8.96 2.55 -20.69
CA ASN A 48 8.21 3.61 -21.36
C ASN A 48 7.11 4.22 -20.48
N LEU A 49 6.71 3.53 -19.41
CA LEU A 49 5.74 4.00 -18.43
C LEU A 49 6.37 4.87 -17.33
N LEU A 50 7.64 5.29 -17.47
CA LEU A 50 8.34 6.17 -16.54
C LEU A 50 7.58 7.45 -16.20
N HIS A 51 6.71 7.94 -17.09
CA HIS A 51 5.92 9.15 -16.87
C HIS A 51 4.49 8.90 -16.39
N THR A 52 4.10 7.64 -16.16
CA THR A 52 2.76 7.27 -15.71
C THR A 52 2.58 7.54 -14.21
N ASN A 53 1.72 8.50 -13.84
CA ASN A 53 1.56 8.92 -12.44
C ASN A 53 1.27 7.79 -11.45
N PHE A 54 0.49 6.78 -11.86
CA PHE A 54 0.02 5.69 -11.01
C PHE A 54 0.18 4.33 -11.69
N ILE A 55 0.90 3.41 -11.03
CA ILE A 55 1.05 2.03 -11.49
C ILE A 55 0.70 1.10 -10.33
N PHE A 56 -0.47 0.48 -10.37
CA PHE A 56 -0.93 -0.44 -9.33
C PHE A 56 -0.99 -1.86 -9.86
N LEU A 57 -0.17 -2.72 -9.25
CA LEU A 57 0.00 -4.13 -9.62
C LEU A 57 -0.15 -5.05 -8.40
N THR A 58 -0.67 -4.52 -7.30
CA THR A 58 -0.93 -5.21 -6.02
C THR A 58 -1.62 -6.54 -6.22
N SER A 59 -1.23 -7.55 -5.43
CA SER A 59 -1.91 -8.85 -5.39
C SER A 59 -1.98 -9.51 -6.77
N ASN A 60 -0.81 -9.84 -7.29
CA ASN A 60 -0.61 -10.68 -8.47
C ASN A 60 0.49 -11.72 -8.15
N GLY A 61 0.89 -12.51 -9.14
CA GLY A 61 2.04 -13.41 -9.10
C GLY A 61 3.24 -12.93 -9.93
N LEU A 62 3.38 -11.61 -10.13
CA LEU A 62 4.48 -11.04 -10.91
C LEU A 62 5.82 -11.29 -10.21
N SER A 63 6.89 -11.44 -10.98
CA SER A 63 8.19 -11.87 -10.47
C SER A 63 9.38 -11.25 -11.20
N GLY A 64 10.61 -11.63 -10.81
CA GLY A 64 11.84 -11.06 -11.36
C GLY A 64 12.27 -9.77 -10.65
N SER A 65 13.34 -9.13 -11.14
CA SER A 65 13.90 -7.95 -10.49
C SER A 65 13.05 -6.71 -10.71
N VAL A 66 12.82 -5.91 -9.66
CA VAL A 66 12.22 -4.57 -9.81
C VAL A 66 13.21 -3.65 -10.53
N PRO A 67 12.84 -3.04 -11.69
CA PRO A 67 13.74 -2.15 -12.43
C PRO A 67 14.00 -0.82 -11.70
N ASP A 68 15.24 -0.32 -11.75
CA ASP A 68 15.67 0.91 -11.06
C ASP A 68 14.86 2.18 -11.43
N TRP A 69 14.31 2.22 -12.65
CA TRP A 69 13.48 3.35 -13.09
C TRP A 69 12.24 3.55 -12.21
N MET A 70 11.73 2.47 -11.60
CA MET A 70 10.56 2.54 -10.71
C MET A 70 10.87 3.27 -9.40
N PHE A 71 12.12 3.23 -8.93
CA PHE A 71 12.55 3.92 -7.72
C PHE A 71 13.00 5.36 -7.96
N SER A 72 13.37 5.70 -9.19
CA SER A 72 13.86 7.04 -9.56
C SER A 72 12.79 7.95 -10.15
N GLY A 73 11.64 7.39 -10.51
CA GLY A 73 10.50 8.12 -11.05
C GLY A 73 9.69 8.88 -9.98
N LYS A 74 8.82 9.79 -10.45
CA LYS A 74 7.82 10.49 -9.60
C LYS A 74 6.48 9.75 -9.55
N ASN A 75 6.50 8.48 -9.91
CA ASN A 75 5.33 7.62 -10.02
C ASN A 75 4.93 7.14 -8.62
N ASN A 76 3.64 6.96 -8.37
CA ASN A 76 3.16 6.18 -7.23
C ASN A 76 2.98 4.74 -7.70
N ILE A 77 3.78 3.83 -7.17
CA ILE A 77 3.85 2.45 -7.64
C ILE A 77 3.48 1.50 -6.49
N ASP A 78 2.56 0.60 -6.77
CA ASP A 78 2.21 -0.47 -5.85
C ASP A 78 2.59 -1.82 -6.44
N LEU A 79 3.62 -2.45 -5.86
CA LEU A 79 4.05 -3.79 -6.20
C LEU A 79 3.72 -4.79 -5.10
N SER A 80 3.02 -4.37 -4.03
CA SER A 80 2.78 -5.20 -2.85
C SER A 80 2.11 -6.53 -3.20
N TYR A 81 2.38 -7.57 -2.41
CA TYR A 81 1.82 -8.91 -2.60
C TYR A 81 2.05 -9.46 -4.01
N ASN A 82 3.32 -9.53 -4.39
CA ASN A 82 3.85 -10.15 -5.61
C ASN A 82 5.04 -11.05 -5.24
N ASN A 83 5.83 -11.48 -6.23
CA ASN A 83 7.01 -12.34 -6.07
C ASN A 83 8.26 -11.75 -6.75
N PHE A 84 8.42 -10.43 -6.66
CA PHE A 84 9.59 -9.71 -7.15
C PHE A 84 10.82 -9.98 -6.29
N THR A 85 11.97 -10.03 -6.95
CA THR A 85 13.27 -10.01 -6.29
C THR A 85 13.77 -8.57 -6.21
N LEU A 86 14.30 -8.21 -5.05
CA LEU A 86 14.90 -6.91 -4.82
C LEU A 86 16.41 -7.07 -4.98
N VAL A 87 16.95 -6.58 -6.10
CA VAL A 87 18.39 -6.63 -6.36
C VAL A 87 19.02 -5.38 -5.72
N GLY A 88 19.64 -5.52 -4.54
CA GLY A 88 20.27 -4.41 -3.80
C GLY A 88 19.69 -4.17 -2.38
N GLN A 89 19.88 -2.95 -1.85
CA GLN A 89 19.51 -2.51 -0.49
C GLN A 89 18.04 -2.07 -0.34
N ALA A 90 17.05 -2.74 -0.97
CA ALA A 90 15.67 -2.48 -0.58
C ALA A 90 15.42 -3.07 0.82
N GLN A 91 15.75 -2.27 1.84
CA GLN A 91 15.76 -2.65 3.25
C GLN A 91 14.39 -2.45 3.91
N THR A 92 13.46 -1.79 3.22
CA THR A 92 12.18 -1.34 3.76
C THR A 92 11.03 -1.75 2.83
N CYS A 93 9.84 -1.93 3.40
CA CYS A 93 8.65 -2.27 2.60
C CYS A 93 8.08 -1.07 1.83
N GLN A 94 8.68 0.12 2.00
CA GLN A 94 8.43 1.32 1.22
C GLN A 94 9.76 1.90 0.79
N GLN A 95 9.97 2.08 -0.51
CA GLN A 95 11.15 2.76 -1.06
C GLN A 95 10.68 3.88 -1.97
N GLU A 96 11.00 5.12 -1.60
CA GLU A 96 10.45 6.32 -2.26
C GLU A 96 8.92 6.22 -2.34
N ASN A 97 8.34 6.30 -3.55
CA ASN A 97 6.91 6.17 -3.81
C ASN A 97 6.50 4.75 -4.26
N VAL A 98 7.32 3.74 -3.94
CA VAL A 98 7.08 2.34 -4.29
C VAL A 98 6.74 1.53 -3.04
N ASN A 99 5.51 1.04 -2.96
CA ASN A 99 5.10 0.06 -1.95
C ASN A 99 5.52 -1.34 -2.38
N LEU A 100 6.35 -1.97 -1.55
CA LEU A 100 6.96 -3.28 -1.74
C LEU A 100 6.49 -4.32 -0.70
N LEU A 101 5.46 -3.99 0.10
CA LEU A 101 5.02 -4.87 1.18
C LEU A 101 4.65 -6.26 0.64
N GLY A 102 5.32 -7.30 1.14
CA GLY A 102 5.05 -8.67 0.71
C GLY A 102 5.37 -8.96 -0.76
N SER A 103 6.04 -8.04 -1.48
CA SER A 103 6.46 -8.26 -2.88
C SER A 103 7.55 -9.31 -3.01
N SER A 104 8.27 -9.62 -1.94
CA SER A 104 9.32 -10.63 -1.89
C SER A 104 9.02 -11.61 -0.75
N TYR A 105 7.96 -12.40 -0.85
CA TYR A 105 7.58 -13.33 0.22
C TYR A 105 8.52 -14.54 0.29
N ARG A 106 9.03 -14.87 1.47
CA ARG A 106 9.84 -16.07 1.69
C ARG A 106 8.99 -17.14 2.34
N TYR A 107 8.92 -18.31 1.72
CA TYR A 107 8.37 -19.49 2.37
C TYR A 107 9.53 -20.22 3.06
N ASN A 108 9.57 -20.21 4.39
CA ASN A 108 10.45 -21.09 5.15
C ASN A 108 9.65 -22.31 5.64
N ASN A 109 10.32 -23.35 6.12
CA ASN A 109 9.67 -24.63 6.45
C ASN A 109 8.69 -24.58 7.64
N GLN A 110 8.47 -23.41 8.27
CA GLN A 110 7.58 -23.26 9.43
C GLN A 110 6.65 -22.04 9.34
N SER A 111 7.04 -20.97 8.66
CA SER A 111 6.25 -19.76 8.48
C SER A 111 6.63 -19.06 7.18
N ALA A 112 5.76 -18.18 6.73
CA ALA A 112 6.08 -17.38 5.58
C ALA A 112 6.33 -15.93 6.02
N SER A 113 7.49 -15.39 5.62
CA SER A 113 8.06 -14.13 6.11
C SER A 113 8.05 -13.06 5.04
N VAL A 114 7.83 -11.81 5.47
CA VAL A 114 8.03 -10.62 4.65
C VAL A 114 9.38 -10.02 5.02
N PRO A 115 10.42 -10.12 4.17
CA PRO A 115 11.81 -9.74 4.51
C PRO A 115 11.96 -8.31 5.02
N CYS A 116 11.18 -7.39 4.45
CA CYS A 116 11.23 -5.99 4.84
C CYS A 116 10.52 -5.66 6.16
N LEU A 117 9.82 -6.63 6.77
CA LEU A 117 9.28 -6.54 8.13
C LEU A 117 10.21 -7.19 9.18
N GLU A 118 11.19 -8.01 8.76
CA GLU A 118 12.10 -8.73 9.67
C GLU A 118 12.94 -7.80 10.56
N SER A 119 13.14 -6.54 10.14
CA SER A 119 13.92 -5.53 10.87
C SER A 119 13.09 -4.67 11.82
N ILE A 120 11.76 -4.82 11.84
CA ILE A 120 10.87 -4.00 12.65
C ILE A 120 10.79 -4.58 14.07
N PRO A 121 11.19 -3.82 15.11
CA PRO A 121 11.12 -4.33 16.48
C PRO A 121 9.66 -4.41 16.95
N CYS A 122 9.21 -5.59 17.37
CA CYS A 122 7.93 -5.76 18.05
C CYS A 122 8.03 -5.25 19.50
N SER A 123 7.09 -4.38 19.89
CA SER A 123 7.11 -3.71 21.19
C SER A 123 6.20 -4.44 22.20
N GLY A 124 6.74 -5.51 22.78
CA GLY A 124 6.11 -6.24 23.90
C GLY A 124 4.81 -6.97 23.54
N LYS A 125 4.12 -7.47 24.57
CA LYS A 125 2.86 -8.21 24.41
C LYS A 125 1.68 -7.25 24.57
N ARG A 126 0.85 -7.10 23.54
CA ARG A 126 -0.46 -6.46 23.61
C ARG A 126 -1.50 -7.31 22.89
N TRP A 127 -2.68 -7.40 23.50
CA TRP A 127 -3.84 -8.17 23.00
C TRP A 127 -4.91 -7.26 22.37
N SER A 128 -4.69 -5.94 22.35
CA SER A 128 -5.62 -4.97 21.78
C SER A 128 -4.87 -3.83 21.08
N LEU A 129 -5.47 -3.36 19.98
CA LEU A 129 -4.97 -2.27 19.15
C LEU A 129 -6.11 -1.28 18.92
N TYR A 130 -5.94 -0.05 19.39
CA TYR A 130 -6.91 1.03 19.24
C TYR A 130 -6.30 2.10 18.33
N ILE A 131 -6.81 2.22 17.11
CA ILE A 131 -6.33 3.19 16.12
C ILE A 131 -7.46 4.16 15.78
N ASN A 132 -7.16 5.46 15.82
CA ASN A 132 -8.04 6.50 15.32
C ASN A 132 -7.71 6.78 13.84
N CYS A 133 -8.32 5.99 12.95
CA CYS A 133 -8.03 5.97 11.51
C CYS A 133 -8.32 7.30 10.81
N GLY A 134 -7.31 8.17 10.69
CA GLY A 134 -7.42 9.51 10.12
C GLY A 134 -7.60 10.63 11.14
N GLY A 135 -7.63 10.32 12.43
CA GLY A 135 -7.79 11.27 13.52
C GLY A 135 -6.56 11.36 14.43
N ASP A 136 -6.62 12.31 15.37
CA ASP A 136 -5.59 12.51 16.38
C ASP A 136 -5.69 11.49 17.54
N THR A 137 -4.74 11.53 18.46
CA THR A 137 -4.77 10.63 19.62
C THR A 137 -5.93 11.03 20.53
N VAL A 138 -6.77 10.06 20.89
CA VAL A 138 -7.97 10.29 21.73
C VAL A 138 -7.98 9.29 22.86
N THR A 139 -8.14 9.78 24.09
CA THR A 139 -8.46 8.92 25.24
C THR A 139 -9.97 8.88 25.38
N SER A 140 -10.56 7.70 25.20
CA SER A 140 -11.99 7.46 25.43
C SER A 140 -12.31 7.48 26.92
N ASP A 141 -13.57 7.74 27.25
CA ASP A 141 -14.08 7.71 28.63
C ASP A 141 -13.84 6.36 29.34
N ASP A 142 -13.72 5.27 28.59
CA ASP A 142 -13.39 3.93 29.11
C ASP A 142 -11.87 3.75 29.35
N ASN A 143 -11.09 4.83 29.36
CA ASN A 143 -9.63 4.88 29.50
C ASN A 143 -8.83 4.16 28.39
N HIS A 144 -9.46 3.83 27.26
CA HIS A 144 -8.74 3.36 26.08
C HIS A 144 -8.08 4.52 25.34
N ILE A 145 -6.80 4.36 24.97
CA ILE A 145 -6.06 5.35 24.19
C ILE A 145 -6.06 4.89 22.74
N TYR A 146 -6.78 5.63 21.88
CA TYR A 146 -6.79 5.45 20.45
C TYR A 146 -5.61 6.21 19.84
N GLU A 147 -4.68 5.47 19.25
CA GLU A 147 -3.45 6.00 18.64
C GLU A 147 -3.77 6.74 17.33
N GLN A 148 -3.15 7.90 17.11
CA GLN A 148 -3.41 8.72 15.93
C GLN A 148 -2.96 8.07 14.61
N ASP A 149 -3.73 8.32 13.55
CA ASP A 149 -3.34 8.09 12.15
C ASP A 149 -3.48 9.40 11.36
N SER A 150 -2.82 10.45 11.84
CA SER A 150 -2.92 11.81 11.30
C SER A 150 -1.80 12.20 10.31
N ASP A 151 -0.86 11.30 10.00
CA ASP A 151 0.25 11.60 9.09
C ASP A 151 -0.24 11.72 7.63
N VAL A 152 -0.14 12.97 7.15
CA VAL A 152 -0.65 13.52 5.88
C VAL A 152 0.15 13.12 4.64
N SER A 153 1.25 12.39 4.78
CA SER A 153 2.14 12.11 3.64
C SER A 153 1.83 10.79 2.89
N ASN A 154 0.67 10.16 3.15
CA ASN A 154 0.32 8.82 2.66
C ASN A 154 -1.00 8.77 1.88
N GLY A 155 -0.93 9.21 0.62
CA GLY A 155 -2.03 9.24 -0.33
C GLY A 155 -2.27 7.91 -1.06
N VAL A 156 -1.23 7.18 -1.42
CA VAL A 156 -1.34 6.23 -2.53
C VAL A 156 -0.25 5.19 -2.38
N ALA A 157 -0.59 3.91 -2.52
CA ALA A 157 0.40 2.83 -2.63
C ALA A 157 1.57 2.99 -1.66
N SER A 158 1.28 2.95 -0.36
CA SER A 158 2.24 3.33 0.69
C SER A 158 2.27 2.32 1.83
N PHE A 159 3.45 2.01 2.33
CA PHE A 159 3.65 1.28 3.58
C PHE A 159 4.38 2.14 4.61
N ARG A 160 3.95 2.07 5.88
CA ARG A 160 4.60 2.74 7.01
C ARG A 160 4.62 1.92 8.26
N VAL A 161 5.62 2.20 9.08
CA VAL A 161 5.86 1.58 10.37
C VAL A 161 5.75 2.68 11.43
N GLY A 162 4.77 2.57 12.32
CA GLY A 162 4.68 3.36 13.54
C GLY A 162 5.38 2.65 14.70
N THR A 163 5.11 3.09 15.93
CA THR A 163 5.71 2.49 17.13
C THR A 163 5.12 1.12 17.48
N ASN A 164 3.80 1.00 17.33
CA ASN A 164 3.01 -0.13 17.83
C ASN A 164 2.30 -0.89 16.71
N TRP A 165 2.16 -0.24 15.55
CA TRP A 165 1.47 -0.79 14.39
C TRP A 165 2.09 -0.22 13.11
N ALA A 166 1.93 -0.96 12.03
CA ALA A 166 2.26 -0.53 10.68
C ALA A 166 0.99 -0.47 9.83
N VAL A 167 1.02 0.27 8.73
CA VAL A 167 -0.11 0.38 7.81
C VAL A 167 0.35 0.27 6.38
N SER A 168 -0.39 -0.48 5.59
CA SER A 168 -0.27 -0.52 4.14
C SER A 168 -1.55 -0.02 3.50
N SER A 169 -1.42 0.98 2.63
CA SER A 169 -2.47 1.47 1.76
C SER A 169 -2.12 1.07 0.33
N THR A 170 -3.07 0.51 -0.40
CA THR A 170 -2.87 0.14 -1.81
C THR A 170 -3.73 0.97 -2.75
N GLY A 171 -3.25 1.14 -3.97
CA GLY A 171 -3.90 1.94 -5.00
C GLY A 171 -4.12 3.42 -4.61
N SER A 172 -5.19 4.02 -5.12
CA SER A 172 -5.52 5.46 -4.96
C SER A 172 -6.86 5.64 -4.27
N PHE A 173 -6.97 6.64 -3.40
CA PHE A 173 -8.24 7.14 -2.89
C PHE A 173 -9.15 7.58 -4.06
N MET A 174 -10.41 7.14 -4.07
CA MET A 174 -11.33 7.32 -5.21
C MET A 174 -11.68 8.80 -5.49
N ASP A 175 -11.89 9.12 -6.77
CA ASP A 175 -12.45 10.34 -7.40
C ASP A 175 -11.92 11.74 -7.01
N SER A 176 -11.08 11.84 -5.99
CA SER A 176 -10.36 13.07 -5.69
C SER A 176 -9.26 13.27 -6.71
N ARG A 177 -9.32 14.38 -7.46
CA ARG A 177 -8.17 14.87 -8.25
C ARG A 177 -6.99 15.28 -7.35
N ASP A 178 -7.22 15.39 -6.05
CA ASP A 178 -6.23 15.71 -5.05
C ASP A 178 -5.86 14.46 -4.24
N ILE A 179 -4.72 13.86 -4.58
CA ILE A 179 -4.13 12.72 -3.88
C ILE A 179 -3.74 13.04 -2.42
N ASN A 180 -3.72 14.32 -2.04
CA ASN A 180 -3.45 14.73 -0.67
C ASN A 180 -4.73 14.81 0.18
N ASN A 181 -5.92 14.71 -0.43
CA ASN A 181 -7.18 14.78 0.28
C ASN A 181 -7.76 13.38 0.51
N PHE A 182 -7.25 12.73 1.56
CA PHE A 182 -7.62 11.37 1.93
C PHE A 182 -8.21 11.26 3.34
N ILE A 183 -8.45 12.39 4.00
CA ILE A 183 -9.16 12.47 5.26
C ILE A 183 -10.49 13.16 5.02
N ALA A 184 -11.57 12.47 5.32
CA ALA A 184 -12.89 13.06 5.39
C ALA A 184 -13.11 13.58 6.82
N THR A 185 -13.45 14.87 6.94
CA THR A 185 -13.78 15.50 8.22
C THR A 185 -15.28 15.75 8.30
N ALA A 186 -15.91 15.26 9.38
CA ALA A 186 -17.29 15.56 9.69
C ALA A 186 -17.44 17.05 10.05
N THR A 187 -18.37 17.72 9.38
CA THR A 187 -18.64 19.15 9.57
C THR A 187 -19.70 19.42 10.64
N GLN A 188 -20.48 18.41 11.02
CA GLN A 188 -21.52 18.51 12.04
C GLN A 188 -20.97 18.15 13.42
N THR A 189 -21.50 18.82 14.45
CA THR A 189 -21.23 18.46 15.84
C THR A 189 -21.99 17.19 16.19
N LEU A 190 -21.26 16.16 16.64
CA LEU A 190 -21.83 14.90 17.07
C LEU A 190 -22.08 14.93 18.58
N SER A 191 -23.34 14.80 18.97
CA SER A 191 -23.76 14.73 20.37
C SER A 191 -23.86 13.28 20.83
N MET A 192 -22.71 12.63 20.99
CA MET A 192 -22.57 11.28 21.53
C MET A 192 -21.26 11.16 22.32
N GLN A 193 -21.15 10.11 23.13
CA GLN A 193 -19.93 9.75 23.84
C GLN A 193 -18.78 9.49 22.85
N ASP A 194 -17.55 9.86 23.21
CA ASP A 194 -16.35 9.72 22.36
C ASP A 194 -16.50 10.25 20.93
N SER A 195 -17.33 11.29 20.73
CA SER A 195 -17.60 11.88 19.42
C SER A 195 -16.36 12.34 18.65
N GLN A 196 -15.25 12.58 19.35
CA GLN A 196 -13.96 12.93 18.78
C GLN A 196 -13.41 11.85 17.84
N LEU A 197 -13.70 10.56 18.09
CA LEU A 197 -13.29 9.43 17.26
C LEU A 197 -13.96 9.41 15.88
N TYR A 198 -15.09 10.11 15.72
CA TYR A 198 -15.88 10.13 14.50
C TYR A 198 -15.73 11.43 13.70
N LYS A 199 -14.83 12.31 14.14
CA LYS A 199 -14.62 13.62 13.52
C LYS A 199 -13.84 13.52 12.21
N ASN A 200 -12.86 12.62 12.14
CA ASN A 200 -12.03 12.43 10.97
C ASN A 200 -11.99 10.94 10.60
N ALA A 201 -11.98 10.64 9.32
CA ALA A 201 -11.87 9.27 8.81
C ALA A 201 -10.99 9.22 7.55
N ARG A 202 -10.16 8.19 7.43
CA ARG A 202 -9.48 7.86 6.16
C ARG A 202 -10.53 7.54 5.08
N ILE A 203 -10.41 8.18 3.92
CA ILE A 203 -11.19 7.87 2.71
C ILE A 203 -10.69 6.53 2.16
N SER A 204 -11.56 5.75 1.50
CA SER A 204 -11.19 4.40 1.04
C SER A 204 -10.11 4.42 -0.05
N PRO A 205 -8.94 3.81 0.20
CA PRO A 205 -8.05 3.38 -0.86
C PRO A 205 -8.56 2.06 -1.44
N LEU A 206 -7.74 1.42 -2.25
CA LEU A 206 -8.03 0.11 -2.84
C LEU A 206 -8.06 -0.99 -1.77
N SER A 207 -7.09 -0.96 -0.86
CA SER A 207 -7.11 -1.65 0.41
C SER A 207 -6.35 -0.84 1.46
N PHE A 208 -6.76 -0.99 2.72
CA PHE A 208 -6.12 -0.35 3.87
C PHE A 208 -5.97 -1.39 4.97
N LEU A 209 -4.74 -1.81 5.25
CA LEU A 209 -4.44 -2.89 6.19
C LEU A 209 -3.52 -2.39 7.29
N PHE A 210 -3.96 -2.57 8.53
CA PHE A 210 -3.14 -2.36 9.72
C PHE A 210 -2.49 -3.66 10.16
N TRP A 211 -1.25 -3.54 10.61
CA TRP A 211 -0.44 -4.61 11.14
C TRP A 211 -0.10 -4.26 12.58
N ALA A 212 -0.45 -5.13 13.52
CA ALA A 212 0.02 -5.00 14.89
C ALA A 212 1.50 -5.40 14.95
N LEU A 213 2.31 -4.67 15.72
CA LEU A 213 3.73 -4.95 15.92
C LEU A 213 3.99 -5.42 17.36
N PHE A 214 3.27 -6.46 17.78
CA PHE A 214 3.35 -7.03 19.13
C PHE A 214 3.58 -8.54 19.06
N ASP A 215 4.21 -9.09 20.10
CA ASP A 215 4.48 -10.53 20.20
C ASP A 215 3.25 -11.29 20.71
N GLU A 216 2.53 -11.98 19.82
CA GLU A 216 1.62 -13.07 20.20
C GLU A 216 1.93 -14.30 19.34
N TRP A 217 2.50 -15.33 19.98
CA TRP A 217 2.68 -16.71 19.50
C TRP A 217 2.59 -16.89 17.96
N GLU A 218 3.73 -16.72 17.26
CA GLU A 218 4.05 -17.24 15.92
C GLU A 218 3.28 -16.71 14.68
N LEU A 219 2.90 -15.44 14.61
CA LEU A 219 2.77 -14.78 13.30
C LEU A 219 3.48 -13.43 13.32
N GLN A 220 4.41 -13.29 12.39
CA GLN A 220 5.61 -12.49 12.57
C GLN A 220 5.38 -11.00 12.86
N CYS A 221 6.27 -10.33 13.64
CA CYS A 221 7.72 -10.56 13.80
C CYS A 221 8.22 -12.03 13.95
#